data_AF-A0A6A0B1Y5-F1
#
_entry.id   AF-A0A6A0B1Y5-F1
#
_cell.length_a   1.000
_cell.length_b   1.000
_cell.length_c   1.000
_cell.angle_alpha   90.00
_cell.angle_beta   90.00
_cell.angle_gamma   90.00
#
_symmetry.space_group_name_H-M   'P 1'
#
loop_
_entity.id
_entity.type
_entity.pdbx_description
1 polymer ?
#
loop_
_entity_poly.entity_id
_entity_poly.type
_entity_poly.pdbx_seq_one_letter_code
_entity_poly.pdbx_strand_id
1 'polypeptide(L)'
;MSAQADALRCRAEPTESEGEKVAAQRLGTLLVPVPGLSGATYPAGTTVTVRGRGATVDAFVHGDWLPLSWWEFSDGLREDIADR
;
A
#
# COMPACT_ATOMS: atom_id res chain seq x y z
N MET A 1 -32.59 -41.44 26.44
CA MET A 1 -32.88 -40.03 26.78
C MET A 1 -31.67 -39.23 26.30
N SER A 2 -31.75 -38.70 25.08
CA SER A 2 -30.70 -37.87 24.47
C SER A 2 -30.87 -36.44 24.93
N ALA A 3 -29.80 -35.81 25.40
CA ALA A 3 -29.77 -34.40 25.66
C ALA A 3 -28.39 -33.83 25.31
N GLN A 4 -28.43 -32.61 24.76
CA GLN A 4 -27.36 -31.63 24.60
C GLN A 4 -26.41 -31.86 23.44
N ALA A 5 -25.90 -30.85 22.75
CA ALA A 5 -26.17 -29.42 22.58
C ALA A 5 -25.16 -29.04 21.48
N ASP A 6 -25.56 -28.37 20.41
CA ASP A 6 -25.32 -26.95 20.20
C ASP A 6 -23.84 -26.50 20.19
N ALA A 7 -23.58 -25.52 19.32
CA ALA A 7 -22.34 -24.82 19.05
C ALA A 7 -21.29 -25.54 18.19
N LEU A 8 -21.38 -25.22 16.89
CA LEU A 8 -20.27 -24.96 16.00
C LEU A 8 -18.97 -24.66 16.79
N ARG A 9 -18.02 -25.59 16.78
CA ARG A 9 -16.61 -25.23 16.99
C ARG A 9 -16.08 -24.60 15.70
N CYS A 10 -16.61 -23.42 15.36
CA CYS A 10 -15.81 -22.43 14.67
C CYS A 10 -14.79 -21.97 15.70
N ARG A 11 -13.63 -22.63 15.71
CA ARG A 11 -12.45 -22.17 16.40
C ARG A 11 -12.04 -20.87 15.70
N ALA A 12 -12.68 -19.77 16.06
CA ALA A 12 -12.11 -18.46 15.85
C ALA A 12 -10.93 -18.41 16.82
N GLU A 13 -9.74 -18.70 16.30
CA GLU A 13 -8.50 -18.26 16.91
C GLU A 13 -8.44 -16.76 16.61
N PRO A 14 -8.60 -15.87 17.60
CA PRO A 14 -8.17 -14.51 17.39
C PRO A 14 -6.64 -14.56 17.48
N THR A 15 -5.99 -14.73 16.33
CA THR A 15 -4.59 -14.33 16.20
C THR A 15 -4.57 -12.80 16.23
N GLU A 16 -4.68 -12.26 17.44
CA GLU A 16 -4.15 -10.93 17.71
C GLU A 16 -2.63 -11.01 17.50
N SER A 17 -2.11 -10.03 16.73
CA SER A 17 -0.70 -9.77 16.46
C SER A 17 -0.13 -10.38 15.17
N GLU A 18 -0.58 -9.92 14.02
CA GLU A 18 0.19 -10.11 12.78
C GLU A 18 0.22 -8.84 11.95
N GLY A 19 0.92 -7.84 12.50
CA GLY A 19 1.28 -6.61 11.82
C GLY A 19 0.09 -5.74 11.51
N GLU A 20 0.12 -4.53 12.02
CA GLU A 20 -0.02 -3.43 11.09
C GLU A 20 0.89 -3.77 9.90
N LYS A 21 0.32 -4.35 8.85
CA LYS A 21 1.03 -4.83 7.67
C LYS A 21 1.43 -3.57 6.95
N VAL A 22 2.41 -2.83 7.51
CA VAL A 22 2.87 -1.51 7.09
C VAL A 22 2.84 -1.56 5.59
N ALA A 23 1.83 -0.94 4.99
CA ALA A 23 1.52 -1.16 3.58
C ALA A 23 2.78 -0.75 2.86
N ALA A 24 3.56 -1.73 2.39
CA ALA A 24 5.01 -1.59 2.25
C ALA A 24 5.30 -0.31 1.48
N GLN A 25 5.70 0.74 2.19
CA GLN A 25 5.87 2.06 1.60
C GLN A 25 7.12 1.96 0.75
N ARG A 26 7.01 2.35 -0.51
CA ARG A 26 8.11 2.29 -1.47
C ARG A 26 8.32 3.66 -2.04
N LEU A 27 9.56 3.99 -2.35
CA LEU A 27 9.83 5.18 -3.13
C LEU A 27 9.64 4.85 -4.60
N GLY A 28 8.98 5.74 -5.31
CA GLY A 28 8.81 5.69 -6.74
C GLY A 28 9.26 7.00 -7.38
N THR A 29 9.49 6.95 -8.68
CA THR A 29 9.75 8.14 -9.49
C THR A 29 8.65 8.27 -10.52
N LEU A 30 8.01 9.44 -10.61
CA LEU A 30 7.03 9.72 -11.65
C LEU A 30 7.70 9.64 -13.02
N LEU A 31 7.06 8.95 -13.95
CA LEU A 31 7.48 8.88 -15.35
C LEU A 31 6.75 9.90 -16.22
N VAL A 32 5.56 10.33 -15.78
CA VAL A 32 4.72 11.30 -16.47
C VAL A 32 4.28 12.41 -15.51
N PRO A 33 3.89 13.59 -16.02
CA PRO A 33 3.28 14.61 -15.19
C PRO A 33 1.92 14.12 -14.64
N VAL A 34 1.72 14.19 -13.32
CA VAL A 34 0.47 13.75 -12.67
C VAL A 34 -0.09 14.87 -11.79
N PRO A 35 -1.40 15.18 -11.92
CA PRO A 35 -2.07 16.09 -11.00
C PRO A 35 -2.32 15.42 -9.64
N GLY A 36 -1.94 16.10 -8.56
CA GLY A 36 -2.31 15.73 -7.21
C GLY A 36 -3.67 16.29 -6.80
N LEU A 37 -4.19 15.78 -5.69
CA LEU A 37 -5.48 16.21 -5.12
C LEU A 37 -5.47 17.70 -4.73
N SER A 38 -4.31 18.25 -4.39
CA SER A 38 -4.13 19.69 -4.12
C SER A 38 -4.35 20.60 -5.33
N GLY A 39 -4.40 20.03 -6.55
CA GLY A 39 -4.42 20.77 -7.81
C GLY A 39 -3.03 21.08 -8.39
N ALA A 40 -1.95 20.74 -7.67
CA ALA A 40 -0.60 20.83 -8.21
C ALA A 40 -0.36 19.72 -9.25
N THR A 41 0.35 20.04 -10.34
CA THR A 41 0.83 19.03 -11.29
C THR A 41 2.31 18.78 -11.04
N TYR A 42 2.66 17.55 -10.67
CA TYR A 42 4.04 17.16 -10.43
C TYR A 42 4.66 16.63 -11.72
N PRO A 43 5.81 17.15 -12.16
CA PRO A 43 6.45 16.68 -13.39
C PRO A 43 7.07 15.28 -13.22
N ALA A 44 7.37 14.64 -14.34
CA ALA A 44 8.19 13.43 -14.36
C ALA A 44 9.55 13.67 -13.66
N GLY A 45 10.09 12.65 -13.01
CA GLY A 45 11.28 12.73 -12.17
C GLY A 45 10.99 13.07 -10.70
N THR A 46 9.75 13.45 -10.37
CA THR A 46 9.37 13.70 -8.97
C THR A 46 9.40 12.40 -8.18
N THR A 47 10.04 12.43 -7.00
CA THR A 47 10.05 11.30 -6.07
C THR A 47 8.73 11.27 -5.30
N VAL A 48 8.11 10.10 -5.25
CA VAL A 48 6.80 9.89 -4.61
C VAL A 48 6.87 8.71 -3.65
N THR A 49 6.11 8.77 -2.57
CA THR A 49 5.95 7.63 -1.66
C THR A 49 4.73 6.83 -2.07
N VAL A 50 4.95 5.62 -2.57
CA VAL A 50 3.91 4.70 -3.03
C VAL A 50 3.46 3.80 -1.87
N ARG A 51 2.15 3.65 -1.72
CA ARG A 51 1.47 2.75 -0.80
C ARG A 51 0.52 1.84 -1.58
N GLY A 52 0.50 0.56 -1.21
CA GLY A 52 -0.33 -0.44 -1.87
C GLY A 52 0.43 -1.29 -2.89
N ARG A 53 -0.29 -2.22 -3.52
CA ARG A 53 0.23 -3.15 -4.55
C ARG A 53 -0.89 -3.45 -5.53
N GLY A 54 -0.56 -3.60 -6.81
CA GLY A 54 -1.51 -3.97 -7.86
C GLY A 54 -1.44 -3.05 -9.06
N ALA A 55 -2.49 -3.04 -9.88
CA ALA A 55 -2.57 -2.23 -11.09
C ALA A 55 -2.73 -0.72 -10.79
N THR A 56 -3.27 -0.38 -9.62
CA THR A 56 -3.44 0.97 -9.11
C THR A 56 -2.85 1.05 -7.70
N VAL A 57 -2.10 2.11 -7.44
CA VAL A 57 -1.46 2.38 -6.15
C VAL A 57 -1.69 3.82 -5.74
N ASP A 58 -1.62 4.06 -4.44
CA ASP A 58 -1.74 5.39 -3.86
C ASP A 58 -0.34 5.97 -3.69
N ALA A 59 -0.04 7.09 -4.35
CA ALA A 59 1.22 7.78 -4.16
C ALA A 59 1.04 9.09 -3.40
N PHE A 60 2.09 9.50 -2.71
CA PHE A 60 2.09 10.71 -1.90
C PHE A 60 3.32 11.57 -2.20
N VAL A 61 3.10 12.86 -2.47
CA VAL A 61 4.16 13.86 -2.66
C VAL A 61 3.93 14.98 -1.65
N HIS A 62 4.85 15.15 -0.70
CA HIS A 62 4.70 16.13 0.39
C HIS A 62 3.36 16.04 1.17
N GLY A 63 2.74 14.86 1.19
CA GLY A 63 1.43 14.64 1.81
C GLY A 63 0.22 14.87 0.88
N ASP A 64 0.45 15.33 -0.35
CA ASP A 64 -0.56 15.35 -1.41
C ASP A 64 -0.74 13.95 -1.99
N TRP A 65 -1.99 13.55 -2.23
CA TRP A 65 -2.31 12.21 -2.72
C TRP A 65 -2.46 12.21 -4.25
N LEU A 66 -1.89 11.19 -4.88
CA LEU A 66 -1.90 10.98 -6.31
C LEU A 66 -2.35 9.54 -6.60
N PRO A 67 -3.45 9.33 -7.35
CA PRO A 67 -3.79 8.01 -7.86
C PRO A 67 -2.82 7.66 -9.00
N LEU A 68 -2.00 6.62 -8.84
CA LEU A 68 -1.06 6.21 -9.87
C LEU A 68 -1.39 4.82 -10.40
N SER A 69 -1.34 4.69 -11.72
CA SER A 69 -1.27 3.42 -12.41
C SER A 69 0.18 2.92 -12.45
N TRP A 70 0.37 1.61 -12.49
CA TRP A 70 1.67 0.95 -12.60
C TRP A 70 2.60 1.41 -13.73
N TRP A 71 2.09 2.10 -14.77
CA TRP A 71 2.88 2.65 -15.88
C TRP A 71 3.24 4.13 -15.70
N GLU A 72 2.62 4.84 -14.75
CA GLU A 72 2.81 6.28 -14.52
C GLU A 72 4.02 6.58 -13.63
N PHE A 73 4.56 5.56 -12.99
CA PHE A 73 5.74 5.66 -12.14
C PHE A 73 6.62 4.42 -12.28
N SER A 74 7.88 4.55 -11.89
CA SER A 74 8.75 3.40 -11.62
C SER A 74 8.90 3.23 -10.12
N ASP A 75 8.70 2.01 -9.62
CA ASP A 75 9.15 1.63 -8.28
C ASP A 75 10.68 1.81 -8.22
N GLY A 76 11.14 2.79 -7.43
CA GLY A 76 12.55 2.98 -7.13
C GLY A 76 13.00 1.85 -6.20
N LEU A 77 14.19 1.33 -6.46
CA LEU A 77 14.80 0.25 -5.69
C LEU A 77 14.65 0.54 -4.20
N ARG A 78 13.89 -0.31 -3.51
CA ARG A 78 13.71 -0.27 -2.07
C ARG A 78 15.11 -0.28 -1.43
N GLU A 79 15.47 0.79 -0.74
CA GLU A 79 16.71 0.84 0.07
C GLU A 79 16.67 -0.19 1.22
N ASP A 80 15.52 -0.82 1.43
CA ASP A 80 15.18 -1.76 2.50
C ASP A 80 15.26 -3.26 2.09
N ILE A 81 16.16 -3.62 1.16
CA ILE A 81 16.53 -5.04 0.89
C ILE A 81 18.06 -5.24 0.97
N ALA A 82 18.71 -4.49 1.87
CA ALA A 82 20.11 -4.72 2.19
C ALA A 82 20.35 -4.71 3.71
N ASP A 83 19.52 -5.40 4.49
CA ASP A 83 19.95 -6.05 5.74
C ASP A 83 18.90 -7.06 6.23
N ARG A 84 19.09 -8.34 5.87
CA ARG A 84 18.89 -9.56 6.70
C ARG A 84 18.61 -10.81 5.87
#